data_AF-A0AAJ0UGV9-F1
#
_entry.id   AF-A0AAJ0UGV9-F1
#
_cell.length_a   1.000
_cell.length_b   1.000
_cell.length_c   1.000
_cell.angle_alpha   90.00
_cell.angle_beta   90.00
_cell.angle_gamma   90.00
#
_symmetry.space_group_name_H-M   'P 1'
#
loop_
_entity.id
_entity.type
_entity.pdbx_description
1 polymer ?
#
loop_
_entity_poly.entity_id
_entity_poly.type
_entity_poly.pdbx_seq_one_letter_code
_entity_poly.pdbx_strand_id
1 'polypeptide(L)'
;MNDEYRSAEEIQAHLEQLKQDQAALERALKERQKEESKELAAEIKEMIIGRGHDVDEIANLISGGKAKRRRATSAKNNSSYTKYADPDNPENVYTRGRMPQWLTNKMAANGYDPKNAEHRQQFKEEHLTPLAA
;
A
#
# COMPACT_ATOMS: atom_id res chain seq x y z
N MET A 1 -4.89 4.35 -56.00
CA MET A 1 -5.20 5.34 -57.06
C MET A 1 -6.71 5.36 -57.21
N ASN A 2 -7.36 6.48 -56.86
CA ASN A 2 -8.72 6.89 -57.27
C ASN A 2 -9.18 8.21 -56.58
N ASP A 3 -8.31 8.94 -55.87
CA ASP A 3 -8.68 10.23 -55.26
C ASP A 3 -8.81 11.39 -56.25
N GLU A 4 -8.41 11.22 -57.52
CA GLU A 4 -8.44 12.28 -58.55
C GLU A 4 -9.84 12.63 -59.07
N TYR A 5 -10.89 11.88 -58.69
CA TYR A 5 -12.28 12.10 -59.15
C TYR A 5 -13.32 12.19 -58.03
N ARG A 6 -12.92 12.33 -56.76
CA ARG A 6 -13.88 12.52 -55.67
C ARG A 6 -14.30 13.97 -55.58
N SER A 7 -15.60 14.22 -55.45
CA SER A 7 -16.10 15.55 -55.09
C SER A 7 -15.48 15.99 -53.76
N ALA A 8 -15.30 17.29 -53.55
CA ALA A 8 -14.81 17.83 -52.28
C ALA A 8 -15.64 17.34 -51.08
N GLU A 9 -16.95 17.16 -51.27
CA GLU A 9 -17.87 16.60 -50.27
C GLU A 9 -17.60 15.12 -50.00
N GLU A 10 -17.31 14.32 -51.02
CA GLU A 10 -16.97 12.89 -50.87
C GLU A 10 -15.63 12.70 -50.17
N ILE A 11 -14.65 13.57 -50.45
CA ILE A 11 -13.36 13.57 -49.76
C ILE A 11 -13.56 13.91 -48.27
N GLN A 12 -14.40 14.91 -47.96
CA GLN A 12 -14.71 15.26 -46.57
C GLN A 12 -15.44 14.13 -45.84
N ALA A 13 -16.43 13.50 -46.47
CA ALA A 13 -17.14 12.37 -45.89
C ALA A 13 -16.20 11.19 -45.64
N HIS A 14 -15.28 10.91 -46.56
CA HIS A 14 -14.28 9.86 -46.40
C HIS A 14 -13.27 10.16 -45.29
N LEU A 15 -12.84 11.42 -45.15
CA LEU A 15 -11.98 11.84 -44.03
C LEU A 15 -12.70 11.68 -42.69
N GLU A 16 -13.98 12.01 -42.62
CA GLU A 16 -14.77 11.84 -41.40
C GLU A 16 -14.93 10.36 -41.04
N GLN A 17 -15.19 9.51 -42.03
CA GLN A 17 -15.23 8.06 -41.84
C GLN A 17 -13.89 7.51 -41.32
N LEU A 18 -12.77 7.91 -41.93
CA LEU A 18 -11.44 7.48 -41.49
C LEU A 18 -11.12 7.91 -40.05
N LYS A 19 -11.56 9.10 -39.63
CA LYS A 19 -11.43 9.55 -38.25
C LYS A 19 -12.27 8.72 -37.28
N GLN A 20 -13.49 8.38 -37.67
CA GLN A 20 -14.36 7.52 -36.86
C GLN A 20 -13.75 6.11 -36.71
N ASP A 21 -13.25 5.55 -37.81
CA ASP A 21 -12.59 4.24 -37.84
C ASP A 21 -11.31 4.26 -37.00
N GLN A 22 -10.50 5.31 -37.11
CA GLN A 22 -9.31 5.49 -36.26
C GLN A 22 -9.70 5.52 -34.78
N ALA A 23 -10.72 6.30 -34.42
CA ALA A 23 -11.17 6.39 -33.02
C ALA A 23 -11.71 5.05 -32.51
N ALA A 24 -12.40 4.28 -33.35
CA ALA A 24 -12.88 2.94 -33.01
C ALA A 24 -11.71 1.97 -32.78
N LEU A 25 -10.71 1.96 -33.67
CA LEU A 25 -9.52 1.13 -33.54
C LEU A 25 -8.69 1.49 -32.31
N GLU A 26 -8.52 2.77 -32.01
CA GLU A 26 -7.82 3.22 -30.80
C GLU A 26 -8.53 2.77 -29.52
N ARG A 27 -9.86 2.75 -29.51
CA ARG A 27 -10.64 2.22 -28.38
C ARG A 27 -10.44 0.70 -28.24
N ALA A 28 -10.57 -0.04 -29.34
CA ALA A 28 -10.37 -1.49 -29.34
C ALA A 28 -8.95 -1.87 -28.88
N LEU A 29 -7.93 -1.12 -29.32
CA LEU A 29 -6.53 -1.34 -28.92
C LEU A 29 -6.33 -1.09 -27.42
N LYS A 30 -6.91 -0.02 -26.87
CA LYS A 30 -6.85 0.26 -25.42
C LYS A 30 -7.56 -0.82 -24.60
N GLU A 31 -8.69 -1.33 -25.09
CA GLU A 31 -9.42 -2.40 -24.43
C GLU A 31 -8.59 -3.69 -24.39
N ARG A 32 -8.00 -4.08 -25.53
CA ARG A 32 -7.08 -5.23 -25.60
C ARG A 32 -5.88 -5.10 -24.69
N GLN A 33 -5.20 -3.95 -24.69
CA GLN A 33 -4.06 -3.70 -23.79
C GLN A 33 -4.45 -3.81 -22.32
N LYS A 34 -5.68 -3.39 -21.96
CA LYS A 34 -6.20 -3.51 -20.60
C LYS A 34 -6.49 -4.96 -20.22
N GLU A 35 -7.01 -5.76 -21.14
CA GLU A 35 -7.20 -7.21 -20.97
C GLU A 35 -5.86 -7.91 -20.78
N GLU A 36 -4.90 -7.69 -21.67
CA GLU A 36 -3.55 -8.26 -21.59
C GLU A 36 -2.85 -7.88 -20.28
N SER A 37 -2.98 -6.62 -19.85
CA SER A 37 -2.42 -6.16 -18.57
C SER A 37 -3.05 -6.85 -17.36
N LYS A 38 -4.35 -7.17 -17.42
CA LYS A 38 -5.04 -7.91 -16.35
C LYS A 38 -4.62 -9.37 -16.31
N GLU A 39 -4.50 -10.01 -17.48
CA GLU A 39 -4.03 -11.39 -17.59
C GLU A 39 -2.61 -11.52 -17.04
N LEU A 40 -1.71 -10.63 -17.46
CA LEU A 40 -0.35 -10.58 -16.93
C LEU A 40 -0.32 -10.34 -15.41
N ALA A 41 -1.16 -9.45 -14.90
CA ALA A 41 -1.25 -9.21 -13.45
C ALA A 41 -1.73 -10.45 -12.69
N ALA A 42 -2.66 -11.22 -13.26
CA ALA A 42 -3.13 -12.48 -12.68
C ALA A 42 -2.02 -13.55 -12.69
N GLU A 43 -1.29 -13.70 -13.79
CA GLU A 43 -0.17 -14.64 -13.90
C GLU A 43 0.93 -14.33 -12.86
N ILE A 44 1.31 -13.05 -12.74
CA ILE A 44 2.30 -12.61 -11.75
C ILE A 44 1.79 -12.88 -10.33
N LYS A 45 0.51 -12.63 -10.05
CA LYS A 45 -0.10 -12.90 -8.74
C LYS A 45 0.00 -14.38 -8.36
N GLU A 46 -0.37 -15.27 -9.28
CA GLU A 46 -0.29 -16.71 -9.04
C GLU A 46 1.16 -17.17 -8.83
N MET A 47 2.11 -16.62 -9.60
CA MET A 47 3.54 -16.90 -9.41
C MET A 47 4.04 -16.47 -8.02
N ILE A 48 3.59 -15.32 -7.51
CA ILE A 48 3.97 -14.82 -6.18
C ILE A 48 3.42 -15.75 -5.08
N ILE A 49 2.12 -16.09 -5.15
CA ILE A 49 1.46 -16.96 -4.18
C ILE A 49 2.07 -18.38 -4.22
N GLY A 50 2.31 -18.93 -5.40
CA GLY A 50 2.89 -20.26 -5.59
C GLY A 50 4.31 -20.39 -5.01
N ARG A 51 5.01 -19.28 -4.81
CA ARG A 51 6.32 -19.22 -4.15
C ARG A 51 6.25 -18.89 -2.65
N GLY A 52 5.03 -18.78 -2.09
CA GLY A 52 4.81 -18.50 -0.68
C GLY A 52 5.05 -17.04 -0.28
N HIS A 53 5.06 -16.12 -1.23
CA HIS A 53 5.26 -14.69 -0.98
C HIS A 53 3.93 -13.93 -0.96
N ASP A 54 3.92 -12.79 -0.25
CA ASP A 54 2.79 -11.87 -0.26
C ASP A 54 2.84 -10.92 -1.48
N VAL A 55 1.70 -10.74 -2.13
CA VAL A 55 1.57 -9.93 -3.36
C VAL A 55 1.86 -8.45 -3.09
N ASP A 56 1.43 -7.92 -1.95
CA ASP A 56 1.69 -6.53 -1.57
C ASP A 56 3.17 -6.32 -1.23
N GLU A 57 3.83 -7.29 -0.60
CA GLU A 57 5.27 -7.24 -0.31
C GLU A 57 6.10 -7.14 -1.58
N ILE A 58 5.87 -8.04 -2.55
CA ILE A 58 6.59 -8.04 -3.83
C ILE A 58 6.28 -6.75 -4.63
N ALA A 59 5.02 -6.29 -4.64
CA ALA A 59 4.65 -5.03 -5.29
C ALA A 59 5.37 -3.81 -4.67
N ASN A 60 5.57 -3.80 -3.35
CA ASN A 60 6.31 -2.73 -2.67
C ASN A 60 7.81 -2.75 -3.00
N LEU A 61 8.40 -3.94 -3.15
CA LEU A 61 9.79 -4.11 -3.57
C LEU A 61 10.01 -3.64 -5.02
N ILE A 62 9.10 -4.00 -5.94
CA ILE A 62 9.19 -3.62 -7.36
C ILE A 62 8.98 -2.11 -7.55
N SER A 63 8.04 -1.50 -6.81
CA SER A 63 7.75 -0.06 -6.91
C SER A 63 8.81 0.84 -6.23
N GLY A 64 9.90 0.26 -5.73
CA GLY A 64 11.09 0.98 -5.27
C GLY A 64 10.83 1.98 -4.14
N GLY A 65 9.80 1.77 -3.31
CA GLY A 65 9.46 2.59 -2.15
C GLY A 65 9.12 4.08 -2.44
N LYS A 66 9.20 4.55 -3.70
CA LYS A 66 9.07 5.98 -4.03
C LYS A 66 7.62 6.46 -4.10
N ALA A 67 6.65 5.58 -4.37
CA ALA A 67 5.24 5.97 -4.48
C ALA A 67 4.53 6.17 -3.12
N LYS A 68 5.16 5.83 -1.99
CA LYS A 68 4.52 5.80 -0.66
C LYS A 68 4.80 7.02 0.22
N ARG A 69 5.36 8.12 -0.31
CA ARG A 69 5.55 9.36 0.47
C ARG A 69 4.32 10.30 0.53
N ARG A 70 3.23 10.01 -0.20
CA ARG A 70 2.07 10.94 -0.29
C ARG A 70 0.71 10.39 0.13
N ARG A 71 0.59 9.11 0.50
CA ARG A 71 -0.69 8.51 0.95
C ARG A 71 -0.56 7.63 2.20
N ALA A 72 0.48 7.83 3.00
CA ALA A 72 0.75 7.06 4.22
C ALA A 72 0.16 7.72 5.49
N THR A 73 -1.11 8.12 5.47
CA THR A 73 -1.79 8.67 6.67
C THR A 73 -3.01 7.87 7.12
N SER A 74 -3.39 6.78 6.46
CA SER A 74 -4.45 5.93 6.97
C SER A 74 -4.31 4.50 6.43
N ALA A 75 -4.39 3.54 7.33
CA ALA A 75 -4.32 2.09 7.11
C ALA A 75 -2.92 1.48 6.88
N LYS A 76 -2.54 0.63 7.84
CA LYS A 76 -1.48 -0.39 7.75
C LYS A 76 -0.04 0.03 8.09
N ASN A 77 0.14 0.82 9.15
CA ASN A 77 1.28 0.64 10.08
C ASN A 77 1.00 -0.55 11.00
N ASN A 78 0.88 -1.75 10.42
CA ASN A 78 0.90 -3.01 11.16
C ASN A 78 2.05 -3.87 10.66
N SER A 79 3.21 -3.23 10.53
CA SER A 79 4.49 -3.93 10.47
C SER A 79 5.39 -3.43 11.60
N SER A 80 5.51 -4.29 12.61
CA SER A 80 6.70 -4.47 13.46
C SER A 80 7.06 -3.43 14.53
N TYR A 81 6.09 -2.92 15.31
CA TYR A 81 6.44 -2.41 16.65
C TYR A 81 6.07 -3.45 17.70
N THR A 82 7.05 -3.87 18.51
CA THR A 82 6.83 -4.71 19.69
C THR A 82 5.76 -4.06 20.55
N LYS A 83 4.64 -4.77 20.74
CA LYS A 83 3.59 -4.36 21.65
C LYS A 83 3.98 -4.85 23.03
N TYR A 84 3.75 -4.03 24.04
CA TYR A 84 4.03 -4.37 25.43
C TYR A 84 2.71 -4.47 26.17
N ALA A 85 2.38 -5.64 26.70
CA ALA A 85 1.23 -5.84 27.57
C ALA A 85 1.64 -5.72 29.04
N ASP A 86 0.75 -5.17 29.84
CA ASP A 86 0.85 -5.24 31.29
C ASP A 86 0.55 -6.68 31.76
N PRO A 87 1.47 -7.37 32.46
CA PRO A 87 1.23 -8.71 33.00
C PRO A 87 0.08 -8.77 34.01
N ASP A 88 -0.22 -7.67 34.71
CA ASP A 88 -1.30 -7.62 35.72
C ASP A 88 -2.66 -7.29 35.10
N ASN A 89 -2.67 -6.71 33.89
CA ASN A 89 -3.90 -6.38 33.18
C ASN A 89 -3.70 -6.51 31.65
N PRO A 90 -4.12 -7.63 31.03
CA PRO A 90 -3.94 -7.88 29.60
C PRO A 90 -4.61 -6.86 28.67
N GLU A 91 -5.59 -6.08 29.15
CA GLU A 91 -6.21 -5.01 28.35
C GLU A 91 -5.30 -3.79 28.18
N ASN A 92 -4.34 -3.62 29.09
CA ASN A 92 -3.36 -2.54 29.04
C ASN A 92 -2.23 -2.89 28.08
N VAL A 93 -2.43 -2.55 26.81
CA VAL A 93 -1.42 -2.75 25.76
C VAL A 93 -0.83 -1.40 25.33
N TYR A 94 0.49 -1.29 25.40
CA TYR A 94 1.26 -0.14 24.94
C TYR A 94 1.98 -0.48 23.64
N THR A 95 1.75 0.36 22.62
CA THR A 95 2.52 0.37 21.37
C THR A 95 3.29 1.69 21.31
N ARG A 96 4.38 1.75 20.53
CA ARG A 96 5.19 2.96 20.35
C ARG A 96 4.33 4.23 20.23
N GLY A 97 4.72 5.28 20.97
CA GLY A 97 4.07 6.58 20.92
C GLY A 97 3.99 7.25 22.28
N ARG A 98 3.05 8.18 22.46
CA ARG A 98 2.75 8.82 23.74
C ARG A 98 2.40 7.76 24.78
N MET A 99 3.02 7.82 25.97
CA MET A 99 2.68 6.88 27.04
C MET A 99 1.23 7.08 27.51
N PRO A 100 0.46 6.00 27.64
CA PRO A 100 -0.87 6.05 28.21
C PRO A 100 -0.80 6.32 29.72
N GLN A 101 -1.91 6.77 30.29
CA GLN A 101 -1.97 7.16 31.70
C GLN A 101 -1.66 5.98 32.63
N TRP A 102 -2.14 4.78 32.30
CA TRP A 102 -1.89 3.58 33.09
C TRP A 102 -0.39 3.25 33.19
N LEU A 103 0.35 3.37 32.08
CA LEU A 103 1.78 3.08 32.04
C LEU A 103 2.58 4.13 32.81
N THR A 104 2.18 5.40 32.68
CA THR A 104 2.77 6.52 33.44
C THR A 104 2.59 6.34 34.94
N ASN A 105 1.37 5.99 35.37
CA ASN A 105 1.05 5.77 36.79
C ASN A 105 1.80 4.55 37.33
N LYS A 106 1.91 3.47 36.54
CA LYS A 106 2.61 2.25 36.94
C LYS A 106 4.12 2.48 37.07
N MET A 107 4.71 3.24 36.16
CA MET A 107 6.11 3.66 36.27
C MET A 107 6.36 4.46 37.55
N ALA A 108 5.54 5.47 37.83
CA ALA A 108 5.67 6.30 39.03
C ALA A 108 5.49 5.47 40.32
N ALA A 109 4.57 4.51 40.33
CA ALA A 109 4.35 3.60 41.46
C ALA A 109 5.54 2.68 41.73
N ASN A 110 6.34 2.35 40.70
CA ASN A 110 7.55 1.54 40.81
C ASN A 110 8.83 2.39 40.93
N GLY A 111 8.72 3.70 41.13
CA GLY A 111 9.87 4.60 41.32
C GLY A 111 10.60 5.00 40.03
N TYR A 112 10.03 4.73 38.85
CA TYR A 112 10.61 5.12 37.56
C TYR A 112 10.06 6.48 37.11
N ASP A 113 10.91 7.36 36.57
CA ASP A 113 10.48 8.65 36.01
C ASP A 113 10.02 8.48 34.55
N PRO A 114 8.73 8.72 34.22
CA PRO A 114 8.22 8.67 32.85
C PRO A 114 8.88 9.67 31.89
N LYS A 115 9.47 10.75 32.40
CA LYS A 115 10.15 11.76 31.58
C LYS A 115 11.59 11.37 31.22
N ASN A 116 12.23 10.51 32.01
CA ASN A 116 13.56 9.99 31.72
C ASN A 116 13.50 8.84 30.69
N ALA A 117 14.34 8.92 29.65
CA ALA A 117 14.38 7.94 28.58
C ALA A 117 14.90 6.56 29.01
N GLU A 118 15.88 6.52 29.90
CA GLU A 118 16.49 5.28 30.39
C GLU A 118 15.53 4.54 31.31
N HIS A 119 14.89 5.25 32.24
CA HIS A 119 13.88 4.68 33.13
C HIS A 119 12.68 4.11 32.36
N ARG A 120 12.29 4.76 31.25
CA ARG A 120 11.24 4.23 30.34
C ARG A 120 11.64 2.93 29.64
N GLN A 121 12.92 2.77 29.33
CA GLN A 121 13.39 1.57 28.63
C GLN A 121 13.52 0.42 29.62
N GLN A 122 14.18 0.64 30.77
CA GLN A 122 14.30 -0.33 31.85
C GLN A 122 12.94 -0.85 32.32
N PHE A 123 11.98 0.05 32.55
CA PHE A 123 10.64 -0.37 32.97
C PHE A 123 9.93 -1.26 31.95
N LYS A 124 10.13 -1.04 30.64
CA LYS A 124 9.50 -1.88 29.61
C LYS A 124 10.12 -3.26 29.51
N GLU A 125 11.42 -3.37 29.78
CA GLU A 125 12.17 -4.64 29.74
C GLU A 125 11.90 -5.49 30.99
N GLU A 126 11.78 -4.85 32.16
CA GLU A 126 11.64 -5.53 33.45
C GLU A 126 10.17 -5.79 33.84
N HIS A 127 9.24 -4.90 33.46
CA HIS A 127 7.87 -4.90 33.99
C HIS A 127 6.75 -5.10 32.94
N LEU A 128 7.08 -5.23 31.64
CA LEU A 128 6.07 -5.48 30.60
C LEU A 128 6.40 -6.73 29.78
N THR A 129 5.36 -7.40 29.27
CA THR A 129 5.52 -8.57 28.41
C THR A 129 5.50 -8.17 26.94
N PRO A 130 6.55 -8.46 26.16
CA PRO A 130 6.54 -8.23 24.72
C PRO A 130 5.59 -9.23 24.04
N LEU A 131 4.56 -8.71 23.38
CA LEU A 131 3.72 -9.45 22.47
C LEU A 131 4.39 -9.45 21.11
N ALA A 132 4.85 -10.62 20.66
CA ALA A 132 5.35 -10.83 19.30
C ALA A 132 4.26 -10.45 18.28
N ALA A 133 4.69 -9.83 17.16
CA ALA A 133 3.82 -9.37 16.08
C ALA A 133 3.31 -10.53 15.22
#